data_AF-A0A162S5V5-F1
#
_entry.id   AF-A0A162S5V5-F1
#
_cell.length_a   1.000
_cell.length_b   1.000
_cell.length_c   1.000
_cell.angle_alpha   90.00
_cell.angle_beta   90.00
_cell.angle_gamma   90.00
#
_symmetry.space_group_name_H-M   'P 1'
#
loop_
_entity.id
_entity.type
_entity.pdbx_description
1 polymer ?
#
loop_
_entity_poly.entity_id
_entity_poly.type
_entity_poly.pdbx_seq_one_letter_code
_entity_poly.pdbx_strand_id
1 'polypeptide(L)'
;MIGLILGTSEGRKILSLLNNHTEDIFVSTATEYGGEILKDYKYANLNTKPLAFDQLVDTLREQGVNKLVDASHPYAIEISKNAMKACEILSIEYIRYERPSTVDKFRNEKYIIEVKDYDELYNKLKDIDGNILNTTGSRNLDKILGMKLKNRIIHRVLPSVKVMQECIDKGVDIEDIIAIKGPISYEFNCAFIKEYKAKAIILKDSGTAGGTEEKLKVCVDNCIYAIVVGRKSVEYKKVFYNIENLVEYLVQS
;
A
#
# COMPACT_ATOMS: atom_id res chain seq x y z
N MET A 1 -24.21 0.35 -13.43
CA MET A 1 -23.49 0.07 -12.18
C MET A 1 -22.04 0.54 -12.23
N ILE A 2 -21.59 1.22 -11.16
CA ILE A 2 -20.18 1.57 -10.93
C ILE A 2 -19.51 0.42 -10.15
N GLY A 3 -18.37 -0.07 -10.61
CA GLY A 3 -17.52 -1.01 -9.88
C GLY A 3 -16.39 -0.30 -9.15
N LEU A 4 -16.10 -0.69 -7.90
CA LEU A 4 -15.01 -0.14 -7.10
C LEU A 4 -14.08 -1.25 -6.61
N ILE A 5 -12.81 -1.22 -6.99
CA ILE A 5 -11.75 -2.03 -6.35
C ILE A 5 -11.12 -1.15 -5.26
N LEU A 6 -11.38 -1.48 -3.99
CA LEU A 6 -11.03 -0.60 -2.87
C LEU A 6 -9.87 -1.13 -2.02
N GLY A 7 -8.95 -0.21 -1.67
CA GLY A 7 -8.10 -0.32 -0.49
C GLY A 7 -8.82 0.15 0.79
N THR A 8 -8.15 0.07 1.95
CA THR A 8 -8.80 0.27 3.25
C THR A 8 -9.24 1.71 3.54
N SER A 9 -8.39 2.73 3.29
CA SER A 9 -8.64 4.10 3.76
C SER A 9 -9.37 4.98 2.75
N GLU A 10 -8.88 5.03 1.52
CA GLU A 10 -9.37 5.92 0.47
C GLU A 10 -10.70 5.42 -0.10
N GLY A 11 -10.88 4.10 -0.13
CA GLY A 11 -12.13 3.48 -0.57
C GLY A 11 -13.34 3.89 0.25
N ARG A 12 -13.19 4.07 1.57
CA ARG A 12 -14.26 4.59 2.43
C ARG A 12 -14.71 5.98 1.99
N LYS A 13 -13.77 6.88 1.71
CA LYS A 13 -14.08 8.25 1.32
C LYS A 13 -14.74 8.31 -0.06
N ILE A 14 -14.22 7.52 -1.02
CA ILE A 14 -14.83 7.39 -2.36
C ILE A 14 -16.27 6.88 -2.24
N LEU A 15 -16.49 5.79 -1.52
CA LEU A 15 -17.81 5.18 -1.35
C LEU A 15 -18.77 6.12 -0.60
N SER A 16 -18.30 6.78 0.46
CA SER A 16 -19.08 7.78 1.20
C SER A 16 -19.63 8.89 0.31
N LEU A 17 -18.80 9.42 -0.59
CA LEU A 17 -19.18 10.51 -1.47
C LEU A 17 -20.12 10.02 -2.56
N LEU A 18 -19.88 8.84 -3.13
CA LEU A 18 -20.76 8.23 -4.12
C LEU A 18 -22.15 7.90 -3.56
N ASN A 19 -22.25 7.51 -2.28
CA ASN A 19 -23.55 7.22 -1.63
C ASN A 19 -24.47 8.43 -1.49
N ASN A 20 -23.96 9.65 -1.69
CA ASN A 20 -24.81 10.85 -1.81
C ASN A 20 -25.52 10.93 -3.18
N HIS A 21 -25.13 10.10 -4.14
CA HIS A 21 -25.63 10.13 -5.52
C HIS A 21 -26.22 8.80 -5.98
N THR A 22 -25.66 7.67 -5.56
CA THR A 22 -26.11 6.33 -5.98
C THR A 22 -25.74 5.24 -4.97
N GLU A 23 -26.56 4.18 -4.98
CA GLU A 23 -26.31 2.92 -4.26
C GLU A 23 -26.04 1.76 -5.24
N ASP A 24 -26.18 1.99 -6.55
CA ASP A 24 -25.91 1.03 -7.65
C ASP A 24 -24.40 0.85 -7.86
N ILE A 25 -23.75 0.29 -6.85
CA ILE A 25 -22.31 0.15 -6.72
C ILE A 25 -21.95 -1.31 -6.41
N PHE A 26 -21.07 -1.88 -7.22
CA PHE A 26 -20.36 -3.12 -6.89
C PHE A 26 -19.04 -2.78 -6.20
N VAL A 27 -18.82 -3.33 -5.01
CA VAL A 27 -17.59 -3.12 -4.24
C VAL A 27 -16.79 -4.41 -4.16
N SER A 28 -15.49 -4.32 -4.44
CA SER A 28 -14.56 -5.44 -4.34
C SER A 28 -13.37 -5.10 -3.44
N THR A 29 -13.17 -5.91 -2.41
CA THR A 29 -12.05 -5.84 -1.47
C THR A 29 -11.31 -7.18 -1.43
N ALA A 30 -10.02 -7.17 -1.09
CA ALA A 30 -9.21 -8.39 -1.08
C ALA A 30 -9.36 -9.24 0.21
N THR A 31 -10.11 -8.76 1.21
CA THR A 31 -10.19 -9.39 2.54
C THR A 31 -11.53 -9.11 3.21
N GLU A 32 -12.01 -10.05 4.04
CA GLU A 32 -13.20 -9.89 4.89
C GLU A 32 -13.15 -8.63 5.77
N TYR A 33 -12.02 -8.38 6.45
CA TYR A 33 -11.80 -7.17 7.24
C TYR A 33 -12.02 -5.87 6.43
N GLY A 34 -11.64 -5.88 5.15
CA GLY A 34 -11.90 -4.76 4.24
C GLY A 34 -13.39 -4.53 4.01
N GLY A 35 -14.18 -5.61 3.91
CA GLY A 35 -15.63 -5.55 3.82
C GLY A 35 -16.29 -5.12 5.13
N GLU A 36 -15.81 -5.60 6.29
CA GLU A 36 -16.34 -5.20 7.61
C GLU A 36 -16.24 -3.69 7.84
N ILE A 37 -15.16 -3.07 7.37
CA ILE A 37 -14.94 -1.61 7.44
C ILE A 37 -16.01 -0.85 6.62
N LEU A 38 -16.61 -1.50 5.62
CA LEU A 38 -17.56 -0.89 4.70
C LEU A 38 -19.02 -1.20 5.05
N LYS A 39 -19.30 -1.97 6.11
CA LYS A 39 -20.66 -2.45 6.45
C LYS A 39 -21.71 -1.36 6.63
N ASP A 40 -21.29 -0.16 7.04
CA ASP A 40 -22.18 0.98 7.32
C ASP A 40 -22.39 1.87 6.08
N TYR A 41 -21.81 1.49 4.93
CA TYR A 41 -21.97 2.15 3.64
C TYR A 41 -23.01 1.44 2.78
N LYS A 42 -23.47 2.12 1.73
CA LYS A 42 -24.49 1.60 0.83
C LYS A 42 -23.87 1.08 -0.45
N TYR A 43 -24.25 -0.11 -0.88
CA TYR A 43 -23.81 -0.74 -2.12
C TYR A 43 -24.78 -1.84 -2.51
N ALA A 44 -24.86 -2.13 -3.80
CA ALA A 44 -25.71 -3.19 -4.32
C ALA A 44 -25.09 -4.57 -4.04
N ASN A 45 -23.78 -4.71 -4.27
CA ASN A 45 -23.08 -5.98 -4.16
C ASN A 45 -21.67 -5.78 -3.57
N LEU A 46 -21.21 -6.76 -2.78
CA LEU A 46 -19.90 -6.76 -2.13
C LEU A 46 -19.18 -8.09 -2.36
N ASN A 47 -17.94 -8.00 -2.84
CA ASN A 47 -16.97 -9.09 -2.82
C ASN A 47 -15.85 -8.80 -1.80
N THR A 48 -15.54 -9.78 -0.95
CA THR A 48 -14.50 -9.69 0.09
C THR A 48 -13.34 -10.65 -0.11
N LYS A 49 -13.26 -11.28 -1.29
CA LYS A 49 -12.24 -12.26 -1.63
C LYS A 49 -11.35 -11.74 -2.76
N PRO A 50 -10.06 -12.10 -2.79
CA PRO A 50 -9.24 -11.84 -3.98
C PRO A 50 -9.88 -12.49 -5.20
N LEU A 51 -10.00 -11.73 -6.29
CA LEU A 51 -10.47 -12.24 -7.58
C LEU A 51 -9.27 -12.47 -8.50
N ALA A 52 -9.11 -13.71 -8.96
CA ALA A 52 -8.23 -14.00 -10.08
C ALA A 52 -8.73 -13.32 -11.36
N PHE A 53 -7.90 -13.27 -12.40
CA PHE A 53 -8.23 -12.56 -13.63
C PHE A 53 -9.57 -13.01 -14.26
N ASP A 54 -9.79 -14.32 -14.43
CA ASP A 54 -11.03 -14.83 -15.05
C ASP A 54 -12.25 -14.53 -14.17
N GLN A 55 -12.12 -14.71 -12.86
CA GLN A 55 -13.17 -14.37 -11.89
C GLN A 55 -13.52 -12.89 -11.90
N LEU A 56 -12.51 -12.01 -12.08
CA LEU A 56 -12.73 -10.58 -12.19
C LEU A 56 -13.54 -10.26 -13.45
N VAL A 57 -13.21 -10.86 -14.59
CA VAL A 57 -13.97 -10.68 -15.85
C VAL A 57 -15.41 -11.12 -15.69
N ASP A 58 -15.64 -12.32 -15.15
CA ASP A 58 -16.99 -12.86 -14.99
C ASP A 58 -17.81 -12.04 -14.00
N THR A 59 -17.21 -11.68 -12.86
CA THR A 59 -17.88 -10.83 -11.85
C THR A 59 -18.27 -9.48 -12.45
N LEU A 60 -17.37 -8.79 -13.15
CA LEU A 60 -17.69 -7.48 -13.74
C LEU A 60 -18.83 -7.57 -14.76
N ARG A 61 -18.89 -8.67 -15.53
CA ARG A 61 -19.96 -8.93 -16.49
C ARG A 61 -21.29 -9.21 -15.79
N GLU A 62 -21.30 -10.12 -14.82
CA GLU A 62 -22.49 -10.52 -14.06
C GLU A 62 -23.12 -9.34 -13.32
N GLN A 63 -22.28 -8.47 -12.77
CA GLN A 63 -22.72 -7.28 -12.04
C GLN A 63 -23.14 -6.12 -12.97
N GLY A 64 -22.93 -6.24 -14.29
CA GLY A 64 -23.28 -5.17 -15.23
C GLY A 64 -22.47 -3.88 -15.00
N VAL A 65 -21.21 -4.01 -14.59
CA VAL A 65 -20.32 -2.87 -14.38
C VAL A 65 -20.00 -2.21 -15.71
N ASN A 66 -20.17 -0.89 -15.80
CA ASN A 66 -19.84 -0.11 -17.01
C ASN A 66 -18.69 0.90 -16.80
N LYS A 67 -18.41 1.26 -15.54
CA LYS A 67 -17.24 2.04 -15.11
C LYS A 67 -16.59 1.33 -13.93
N LEU A 68 -15.28 1.06 -14.01
CA LEU A 68 -14.51 0.44 -12.95
C LEU A 68 -13.49 1.42 -12.40
N VAL A 69 -13.63 1.77 -11.12
CA VAL A 69 -12.64 2.56 -10.38
C VAL A 69 -11.68 1.62 -9.67
N ASP A 70 -10.42 1.67 -10.05
CA ASP A 70 -9.34 1.02 -9.33
C ASP A 70 -8.72 2.00 -8.32
N ALA A 71 -9.06 1.82 -7.04
CA ALA A 71 -8.48 2.51 -5.89
C ALA A 71 -7.64 1.55 -5.02
N SER A 72 -7.10 0.48 -5.60
CA SER A 72 -6.18 -0.43 -4.92
C SER A 72 -4.86 0.25 -4.54
N HIS A 73 -4.14 -0.33 -3.58
CA HIS A 73 -2.88 0.25 -3.09
C HIS A 73 -1.87 0.45 -4.25
N PRO A 74 -1.10 1.55 -4.32
CA PRO A 74 -0.17 1.83 -5.44
C PRO A 74 0.90 0.75 -5.70
N TYR A 75 1.12 -0.13 -4.73
CA TYR A 75 2.07 -1.26 -4.85
C TYR A 75 1.38 -2.58 -5.28
N ALA A 76 0.07 -2.59 -5.46
CA ALA A 76 -0.74 -3.74 -5.88
C ALA A 76 -0.88 -3.79 -7.41
N ILE A 77 0.24 -3.81 -8.11
CA ILE A 77 0.30 -3.64 -9.58
C ILE A 77 -0.45 -4.75 -10.33
N GLU A 78 -0.44 -5.96 -9.79
CA GLU A 78 -1.05 -7.13 -10.43
C GLU A 78 -2.56 -6.98 -10.59
N ILE A 79 -3.26 -6.51 -9.56
CA ILE A 79 -4.71 -6.28 -9.65
C ILE A 79 -5.02 -5.13 -10.61
N SER A 80 -4.25 -4.05 -10.62
CA SER A 80 -4.42 -2.97 -11.60
C SER A 80 -4.24 -3.45 -13.04
N LYS A 81 -3.23 -4.29 -13.31
CA LYS A 81 -3.01 -4.88 -14.64
C LYS A 81 -4.17 -5.77 -15.07
N ASN A 82 -4.64 -6.63 -14.17
CA ASN A 82 -5.77 -7.51 -14.43
C ASN A 82 -7.06 -6.72 -14.67
N ALA A 83 -7.31 -5.67 -13.88
CA ALA A 83 -8.46 -4.80 -14.03
C ALA A 83 -8.46 -4.04 -15.36
N MET A 84 -7.32 -3.46 -15.78
CA MET A 84 -7.21 -2.82 -17.10
C MET A 84 -7.52 -3.79 -18.23
N LYS A 85 -6.95 -5.00 -18.19
CA LYS A 85 -7.17 -6.03 -19.21
C LYS A 85 -8.63 -6.50 -19.23
N ALA A 86 -9.24 -6.70 -18.05
CA ALA A 86 -10.65 -7.09 -17.95
C ALA A 86 -11.58 -6.00 -18.52
N CYS A 87 -11.29 -4.74 -18.21
CA CYS A 87 -12.02 -3.60 -18.75
C CYS A 87 -11.92 -3.48 -20.26
N GLU A 88 -10.75 -3.72 -20.84
CA GLU A 88 -10.57 -3.74 -22.29
C GLU A 88 -11.42 -4.83 -22.96
N ILE A 89 -11.42 -6.05 -22.42
CA ILE A 89 -12.22 -7.18 -22.94
C ILE A 89 -13.73 -6.87 -22.88
N LEU A 90 -14.17 -6.26 -21.79
CA LEU A 90 -15.59 -6.01 -21.54
C LEU A 90 -16.07 -4.64 -22.06
N SER A 91 -15.19 -3.84 -22.68
CA SER A 91 -15.46 -2.45 -23.07
C SER A 91 -15.96 -1.58 -21.90
N ILE A 92 -15.43 -1.83 -20.71
CA ILE A 92 -15.71 -1.07 -19.48
C ILE A 92 -14.74 0.11 -19.40
N GLU A 93 -15.22 1.27 -18.97
CA GLU A 93 -14.34 2.40 -18.69
C GLU A 93 -13.49 2.12 -17.44
N TYR A 94 -12.17 2.00 -17.61
CA TYR A 94 -11.23 1.86 -16.51
C TYR A 94 -10.75 3.23 -16.02
N ILE A 95 -10.88 3.48 -14.72
CA ILE A 95 -10.50 4.73 -14.07
C ILE A 95 -9.58 4.41 -12.89
N ARG A 96 -8.35 4.93 -12.90
CA ARG A 96 -7.44 4.80 -11.77
C ARG A 96 -7.62 5.95 -10.80
N TYR A 97 -7.75 5.65 -9.51
CA TYR A 97 -7.45 6.61 -8.45
C TYR A 97 -6.06 6.33 -7.88
N GLU A 98 -5.19 7.32 -7.93
CA GLU A 98 -3.88 7.23 -7.28
C GLU A 98 -3.71 8.38 -6.29
N ARG A 99 -3.57 8.06 -5.01
CA ARG A 99 -3.30 9.08 -4.00
C ARG A 99 -1.92 9.74 -4.25
N PRO A 100 -1.76 11.04 -3.95
CA PRO A 100 -0.46 11.72 -4.01
C PRO A 100 0.62 11.03 -3.17
N SER A 101 1.89 11.25 -3.52
CA SER A 101 3.01 10.73 -2.73
C SER A 101 3.20 11.53 -1.45
N THR A 102 3.32 10.85 -0.31
CA THR A 102 3.65 11.54 0.96
C THR A 102 5.10 12.01 0.96
N VAL A 103 5.96 11.31 0.21
CA VAL A 103 7.39 11.59 0.10
C VAL A 103 7.65 12.93 -0.59
N ASP A 104 6.75 13.37 -1.48
CA ASP A 104 6.89 14.64 -2.19
C ASP A 104 7.03 15.85 -1.24
N LYS A 105 6.42 15.78 -0.04
CA LYS A 105 6.56 16.81 1.01
C LYS A 105 7.98 16.92 1.56
N PHE A 106 8.79 15.87 1.44
CA PHE A 106 10.13 15.74 2.01
C PHE A 106 11.22 15.62 0.92
N ARG A 107 10.91 15.90 -0.35
CA ARG A 107 11.83 15.65 -1.48
C ARG A 107 13.18 16.37 -1.37
N ASN A 108 13.23 17.47 -0.62
CA ASN A 108 14.45 18.26 -0.43
C ASN A 108 15.23 17.88 0.85
N GLU A 109 14.75 16.91 1.62
CA GLU A 109 15.40 16.49 2.86
C GLU A 109 16.55 15.52 2.60
N LYS A 110 17.75 15.86 3.09
CA LYS A 110 18.98 15.09 2.81
C LYS A 110 18.94 13.63 3.28
N TYR A 111 18.11 13.32 4.27
CA TYR A 111 17.99 11.99 4.86
C TYR A 111 16.95 11.11 4.16
N ILE A 112 16.20 11.64 3.19
CA ILE A 112 15.16 10.92 2.48
C ILE A 112 15.68 10.51 1.11
N ILE A 113 15.74 9.20 0.87
CA ILE A 113 16.28 8.63 -0.36
C ILE A 113 15.21 7.74 -0.98
N GLU A 114 14.73 8.11 -2.15
CA GLU A 114 13.84 7.26 -2.96
C GLU A 114 14.66 6.31 -3.82
N VAL A 115 14.29 5.04 -3.83
CA VAL A 115 14.93 3.99 -4.66
C VAL A 115 13.88 3.31 -5.52
N LYS A 116 14.19 3.01 -6.78
CA LYS A 116 13.20 2.48 -7.74
C LYS A 116 12.87 1.01 -7.50
N ASP A 117 13.82 0.26 -6.97
CA ASP A 117 13.72 -1.18 -6.78
C ASP A 117 14.62 -1.68 -5.65
N TYR A 118 14.69 -3.01 -5.51
CA TYR A 118 15.47 -3.68 -4.48
C TYR A 118 16.97 -3.69 -4.79
N ASP A 119 17.38 -3.50 -6.05
CA ASP A 119 18.81 -3.46 -6.41
C ASP A 119 19.40 -2.10 -6.03
N GLU A 120 18.66 -1.02 -6.27
CA GLU A 120 19.04 0.31 -5.79
C GLU A 120 18.95 0.40 -4.26
N LEU A 121 17.95 -0.25 -3.64
CA LEU A 121 17.86 -0.38 -2.18
C LEU A 121 19.13 -1.01 -1.60
N TYR A 122 19.60 -2.13 -2.15
CA TYR A 122 20.85 -2.77 -1.73
C TYR A 122 22.04 -1.81 -1.83
N ASN A 123 22.17 -1.12 -2.96
CA ASN A 123 23.27 -0.19 -3.20
C ASN A 123 23.30 0.99 -2.21
N LYS A 124 22.14 1.44 -1.70
CA LYS A 124 22.08 2.48 -0.68
C LYS A 124 22.35 1.95 0.72
N LEU A 125 21.86 0.74 1.05
CA LEU A 125 21.98 0.18 2.39
C LEU A 125 23.38 -0.35 2.71
N LYS A 126 24.10 -0.92 1.72
CA LYS A 126 25.41 -1.55 1.93
C LYS A 126 26.48 -0.60 2.51
N ASP A 127 26.35 0.69 2.21
CA ASP A 127 27.28 1.75 2.62
C ASP A 127 26.89 2.39 3.97
N ILE A 128 25.73 2.04 4.52
CA ILE A 128 25.29 2.48 5.84
C ILE A 128 25.96 1.60 6.88
N ASP A 129 26.66 2.21 7.84
CA ASP A 129 27.19 1.50 9.00
C ASP A 129 26.19 1.56 10.16
N GLY A 130 25.74 0.39 10.64
CA GLY A 130 24.78 0.26 11.73
C GLY A 130 23.50 -0.49 11.37
N ASN A 131 22.54 -0.46 12.29
CA ASN A 131 21.33 -1.29 12.22
C ASN A 131 20.26 -0.67 11.30
N ILE A 132 19.43 -1.52 10.68
CA ILE A 132 18.37 -1.09 9.77
C ILE A 132 17.02 -1.56 10.29
N LEU A 133 16.05 -0.65 10.37
CA LEU A 133 14.65 -1.02 10.66
C LEU A 133 13.90 -1.25 9.34
N ASN A 134 13.49 -2.49 9.08
CA ASN A 134 12.61 -2.80 7.97
C ASN A 134 11.15 -2.64 8.40
N THR A 135 10.46 -1.65 7.81
CA THR A 135 9.04 -1.38 8.09
C THR A 135 8.12 -1.74 6.92
N THR A 136 8.61 -2.51 5.94
CA THR A 136 7.88 -2.89 4.73
C THR A 136 7.02 -4.16 4.87
N GLY A 137 7.00 -4.77 6.06
CA GLY A 137 6.27 -6.00 6.39
C GLY A 137 6.97 -7.28 5.91
N SER A 138 6.27 -8.42 6.00
CA SER A 138 6.83 -9.74 5.66
C SER A 138 6.80 -10.08 4.17
N ARG A 139 5.91 -9.46 3.38
CA ARG A 139 5.66 -9.84 1.96
C ARG A 139 6.92 -9.84 1.09
N ASN A 140 7.88 -8.96 1.36
CA ASN A 140 9.14 -8.87 0.61
C ASN A 140 10.34 -9.26 1.47
N LEU A 141 10.14 -10.05 2.53
CA LEU A 141 11.18 -10.47 3.45
C LEU A 141 12.30 -11.21 2.72
N ASP A 142 11.96 -12.11 1.79
CA ASP A 142 12.94 -12.87 1.00
C ASP A 142 13.89 -11.97 0.21
N LYS A 143 13.37 -10.85 -0.32
CA LYS A 143 14.19 -9.89 -1.07
C LYS A 143 15.18 -9.18 -0.16
N ILE A 144 14.78 -8.89 1.07
CA ILE A 144 15.63 -8.21 2.04
C ILE A 144 16.69 -9.17 2.58
N LEU A 145 16.29 -10.40 2.95
CA LEU A 145 17.23 -11.42 3.40
C LEU A 145 18.20 -11.85 2.29
N GLY A 146 17.72 -11.94 1.05
CA GLY A 146 18.52 -12.28 -0.12
C GLY A 146 19.60 -11.27 -0.47
N MET A 147 19.51 -10.03 0.01
CA MET A 147 20.56 -9.02 -0.16
C MET A 147 21.86 -9.35 0.57
N LYS A 148 21.80 -10.20 1.62
CA LYS A 148 22.95 -10.57 2.45
C LYS A 148 23.76 -9.36 2.93
N LEU A 149 23.06 -8.32 3.39
CA LEU A 149 23.68 -7.13 3.95
C LEU A 149 24.46 -7.50 5.22
N LYS A 150 25.60 -6.82 5.43
CA LYS A 150 26.39 -6.93 6.69
C LYS A 150 25.65 -6.36 7.90
N ASN A 151 24.65 -5.52 7.66
CA ASN A 151 23.86 -4.83 8.67
C ASN A 151 22.94 -5.81 9.41
N ARG A 152 22.78 -5.63 10.72
CA ARG A 152 21.66 -6.22 11.45
C ARG A 152 20.36 -5.55 11.00
N ILE A 153 19.37 -6.34 10.59
CA ILE A 153 18.08 -5.84 10.09
C ILE A 153 16.99 -6.28 11.05
N ILE A 154 16.28 -5.31 11.60
CA ILE A 154 15.16 -5.53 12.52
C ILE A 154 13.86 -5.39 11.75
N HIS A 155 13.08 -6.46 11.71
CA HIS A 155 11.89 -6.63 10.90
C HIS A 155 10.64 -6.32 11.71
N ARG A 156 9.97 -5.21 11.36
CA ARG A 156 8.67 -4.86 11.92
C ARG A 156 7.55 -5.46 11.09
N VAL A 157 6.81 -6.39 11.68
CA VAL A 157 5.81 -7.22 11.01
C VAL A 157 4.48 -7.25 11.77
N LEU A 158 3.41 -7.67 11.09
CA LEU A 158 2.09 -7.82 11.71
C LEU A 158 2.13 -8.99 12.72
N PRO A 159 1.52 -8.85 13.92
CA PRO A 159 1.50 -9.92 14.93
C PRO A 159 0.47 -11.00 14.57
N SER A 160 0.69 -11.73 13.48
CA SER A 160 -0.13 -12.88 13.09
C SER A 160 0.71 -14.15 13.09
N VAL A 161 0.10 -15.29 13.46
CA VAL A 161 0.77 -16.60 13.51
C VAL A 161 1.46 -16.91 12.19
N LYS A 162 0.75 -16.70 11.07
CA LYS A 162 1.29 -16.93 9.72
C LYS A 162 2.55 -16.09 9.44
N VAL A 163 2.53 -14.81 9.81
CA VAL A 163 3.65 -13.89 9.55
C VAL A 163 4.85 -14.20 10.46
N MET A 164 4.59 -14.56 11.72
CA MET A 164 5.65 -14.96 12.64
C MET A 164 6.32 -16.26 12.20
N GLN A 165 5.54 -17.27 11.80
CA GLN A 165 6.05 -18.52 11.25
C GLN A 165 6.88 -18.27 9.99
N GLU A 166 6.38 -17.42 9.08
CA GLU A 166 7.13 -17.03 7.88
C GLU A 166 8.50 -16.42 8.21
N CYS A 167 8.59 -15.58 9.25
CA CYS A 167 9.87 -14.99 9.65
C CYS A 167 10.84 -16.05 10.19
N ILE A 168 10.36 -16.94 11.05
CA ILE A 168 11.17 -18.00 11.68
C ILE A 168 11.66 -19.00 10.62
N ASP A 169 10.77 -19.46 9.73
CA ASP A 169 11.12 -20.43 8.67
C ASP A 169 12.18 -19.88 7.72
N LYS A 170 12.22 -18.56 7.55
CA LYS A 170 13.20 -17.85 6.72
C LYS A 170 14.50 -17.50 7.45
N GLY A 171 14.63 -17.90 8.72
CA GLY A 171 15.82 -17.71 9.53
C GLY A 171 16.01 -16.30 10.07
N VAL A 172 14.93 -15.52 10.24
CA VAL A 172 15.01 -14.25 10.98
C VAL A 172 15.18 -14.56 12.46
N ASP A 173 16.23 -14.03 13.08
CA ASP A 173 16.45 -14.15 14.51
C ASP A 173 15.30 -13.53 15.31
N ILE A 174 14.88 -14.20 16.39
CA ILE A 174 13.73 -13.76 17.20
C ILE A 174 13.96 -12.35 17.78
N GLU A 175 15.20 -12.02 18.15
CA GLU A 175 15.58 -10.70 18.65
C GLU A 175 15.46 -9.57 17.61
N ASP A 176 15.36 -9.94 16.33
CA ASP A 176 15.23 -9.04 15.19
C ASP A 176 13.79 -8.91 14.70
N ILE A 177 12.81 -9.43 15.45
CA ILE A 177 11.39 -9.32 15.10
C ILE A 177 10.66 -8.37 16.04
N ILE A 178 10.03 -7.34 15.47
CA ILE A 178 9.07 -6.48 16.17
C ILE A 178 7.68 -6.80 15.63
N ALA A 179 6.88 -7.55 16.40
CA ALA A 179 5.51 -7.90 16.03
C ALA A 179 4.53 -6.84 16.57
N ILE A 180 4.08 -5.91 15.71
CA ILE A 180 3.18 -4.81 16.12
C ILE A 180 2.28 -4.36 14.97
N LYS A 181 1.00 -4.06 15.26
CA LYS A 181 0.05 -3.49 14.30
C LYS A 181 0.11 -1.96 14.34
N GLY A 182 0.39 -1.34 13.19
CA GLY A 182 0.38 0.12 13.03
C GLY A 182 -1.01 0.71 12.71
N PRO A 183 -1.10 2.03 12.47
CA PRO A 183 0.01 3.00 12.40
C PRO A 183 0.70 3.20 13.75
N ILE A 184 1.99 3.55 13.71
CA ILE A 184 2.84 3.72 14.89
C ILE A 184 3.13 5.20 15.08
N SER A 185 3.01 5.69 16.31
CA SER A 185 3.22 7.11 16.62
C SER A 185 4.66 7.56 16.37
N TYR A 186 4.86 8.87 16.27
CA TYR A 186 6.17 9.48 16.17
C TYR A 186 7.09 9.01 17.31
N GLU A 187 6.61 9.06 18.55
CA GLU A 187 7.36 8.73 19.76
C GLU A 187 7.82 7.27 19.78
N PHE A 188 6.95 6.34 19.38
CA PHE A 188 7.32 4.93 19.29
C PHE A 188 8.35 4.68 18.18
N ASN A 189 8.24 5.35 17.02
CA ASN A 189 9.27 5.25 15.99
C ASN A 189 10.62 5.79 16.48
N CYS A 190 10.64 6.92 17.20
CA CYS A 190 11.85 7.43 17.87
C CYS A 190 12.42 6.41 18.87
N ALA A 191 11.55 5.78 19.68
CA ALA A 191 11.96 4.76 20.63
C ALA A 191 12.59 3.54 19.94
N PHE A 192 12.00 3.04 18.84
CA PHE A 192 12.58 1.94 18.07
C PHE A 192 13.95 2.29 17.50
N ILE A 193 14.11 3.51 16.96
CA ILE A 193 15.41 3.95 16.44
C ILE A 193 16.46 3.97 17.54
N LYS A 194 16.11 4.49 18.72
CA LYS A 194 17.01 4.57 19.86
C LYS A 194 17.39 3.18 20.39
N GLU A 195 16.38 2.34 20.64
CA GLU A 195 16.55 0.99 21.20
C GLU A 195 17.44 0.14 20.31
N TYR A 196 17.12 0.08 19.02
CA TYR A 196 17.86 -0.73 18.05
C TYR A 196 19.05 0.00 17.45
N LYS A 197 19.39 1.22 17.91
CA LYS A 197 20.48 2.05 17.37
C LYS A 197 20.44 2.15 15.83
N ALA A 198 19.23 2.30 15.29
CA ALA A 198 18.99 2.26 13.86
C ALA A 198 19.63 3.47 13.16
N LYS A 199 20.20 3.22 11.99
CA LYS A 199 20.81 4.24 11.11
C LYS A 199 20.05 4.42 9.81
N ALA A 200 19.16 3.49 9.52
CA ALA A 200 18.21 3.62 8.42
C ALA A 200 16.86 2.95 8.73
N ILE A 201 15.83 3.44 8.07
CA ILE A 201 14.51 2.82 7.98
C ILE A 201 14.22 2.50 6.52
N ILE A 202 13.88 1.26 6.23
CA ILE A 202 13.29 0.87 4.94
C ILE A 202 11.78 1.02 5.06
N LEU A 203 11.18 1.78 4.14
CA LEU A 203 9.74 2.01 4.11
C LEU A 203 9.19 2.04 2.68
N LYS A 204 7.88 1.92 2.57
CA LYS A 204 7.11 2.18 1.36
C LYS A 204 6.27 3.42 1.60
N ASP A 205 5.93 4.13 0.53
CA ASP A 205 4.95 5.20 0.62
C ASP A 205 3.53 4.64 0.71
N SER A 206 3.19 4.23 1.92
CA SER A 206 1.86 3.75 2.31
C SER A 206 0.88 4.88 2.62
N GLY A 207 1.19 6.14 2.26
CA GLY A 207 0.34 7.31 2.54
C GLY A 207 0.25 7.64 4.03
N THR A 208 -0.55 8.66 4.35
CA THR A 208 -0.82 9.10 5.73
C THR A 208 -1.43 7.98 6.59
N ALA A 209 -2.38 7.22 6.05
CA ALA A 209 -2.99 6.09 6.77
C ALA A 209 -1.98 4.98 7.14
N GLY A 210 -0.88 4.86 6.38
CA GLY A 210 0.21 3.93 6.65
C GLY A 210 1.31 4.48 7.56
N GLY A 211 1.12 5.69 8.11
CA GLY A 211 2.09 6.38 8.95
C GLY A 211 3.38 6.76 8.22
N THR A 212 3.32 6.99 6.91
CA THR A 212 4.53 7.34 6.11
C THR A 212 5.12 8.66 6.58
N GLU A 213 4.26 9.66 6.82
CA GLU A 213 4.68 11.01 7.20
C GLU A 213 5.43 11.01 8.54
N GLU A 214 4.92 10.27 9.52
CA GLU A 214 5.55 10.10 10.83
C GLU A 214 6.91 9.42 10.70
N LYS A 215 7.03 8.35 9.90
CA LYS A 215 8.32 7.67 9.69
C LYS A 215 9.34 8.59 9.03
N LEU A 216 8.93 9.35 8.00
CA LEU A 216 9.81 10.31 7.33
C LEU A 216 10.26 11.42 8.28
N LYS A 217 9.33 12.01 9.02
CA LYS A 217 9.62 13.08 10.00
C LYS A 217 10.61 12.60 11.06
N VAL A 218 10.38 11.41 11.62
CA VAL A 218 11.28 10.82 12.63
C VAL A 218 12.69 10.64 12.07
N CYS A 219 12.83 10.18 10.82
CA CYS A 219 14.13 10.02 10.19
C CYS A 219 14.87 11.37 10.05
N VAL A 220 14.18 12.42 9.61
CA VAL A 220 14.73 13.77 9.51
C VAL A 220 15.17 14.27 10.88
N ASP A 221 14.29 14.21 11.88
CA ASP A 221 14.53 14.76 13.22
C ASP A 221 15.65 14.02 13.97
N ASN A 222 15.84 12.71 13.71
CA ASN A 222 16.87 11.89 14.34
C ASN A 222 18.14 11.73 13.48
N CYS A 223 18.23 12.42 12.34
CA CYS A 223 19.36 12.36 11.42
C CYS A 223 19.71 10.93 10.94
N ILE A 224 18.70 10.10 10.67
CA ILE A 224 18.87 8.75 10.12
C ILE A 224 18.25 8.66 8.73
N TYR A 225 18.71 7.72 7.90
CA TYR A 225 18.22 7.62 6.53
C TYR A 225 16.82 6.97 6.46
N ALA A 226 15.91 7.57 5.70
CA ALA A 226 14.70 6.91 5.25
C ALA A 226 14.91 6.46 3.80
N ILE A 227 15.02 5.14 3.57
CA ILE A 227 15.13 4.59 2.21
C ILE A 227 13.75 4.14 1.76
N VAL A 228 13.10 4.97 0.95
CA VAL A 228 11.75 4.75 0.46
C VAL A 228 11.81 3.93 -0.81
N VAL A 229 11.26 2.71 -0.77
CA VAL A 229 11.10 1.88 -1.97
C VAL A 229 9.97 2.48 -2.80
N GLY A 230 10.31 3.01 -3.96
CA GLY A 230 9.45 3.72 -4.88
C GLY A 230 8.29 2.87 -5.41
N ARG A 231 7.25 3.57 -5.87
CA ARG A 231 6.12 2.96 -6.57
C ARG A 231 6.60 2.56 -7.96
N LYS A 232 6.29 1.36 -8.44
CA LYS A 232 6.54 1.06 -9.86
C LYS A 232 5.55 1.87 -10.70
N SER A 233 6.04 2.48 -11.76
CA SER A 233 5.16 3.18 -12.70
C SER A 233 4.32 2.17 -13.49
N VAL A 234 3.04 2.48 -13.60
CA VAL A 234 2.10 1.83 -14.52
C VAL A 234 1.47 2.95 -15.32
N GLU A 235 1.43 2.80 -16.65
CA GLU A 235 0.72 3.76 -17.49
C GLU A 235 -0.78 3.48 -17.44
N TYR A 236 -1.54 4.51 -17.08
CA TYR A 236 -2.99 4.45 -16.96
C TYR A 236 -3.61 5.47 -17.91
N LYS A 237 -4.63 5.07 -18.67
CA LYS A 237 -5.30 5.94 -19.64
C LYS A 237 -6.05 7.11 -18.97
N LYS A 238 -6.65 6.87 -17.80
CA LYS A 238 -7.41 7.87 -17.04
C LYS A 238 -7.09 7.74 -15.55
N VAL A 239 -6.56 8.82 -14.97
CA VAL A 239 -6.09 8.85 -13.57
C VAL A 239 -6.62 10.08 -12.86
N PHE A 240 -7.09 9.89 -11.63
CA PHE A 240 -7.44 10.96 -10.71
C PHE A 240 -6.53 10.91 -9.48
N TYR A 241 -6.05 12.07 -9.06
CA TYR A 241 -5.24 12.24 -7.85
C TYR A 241 -6.03 12.88 -6.69
N ASN A 242 -7.26 13.32 -6.98
CA ASN A 242 -8.18 13.93 -6.03
C ASN A 242 -9.51 13.17 -6.05
N ILE A 243 -10.04 12.87 -4.87
CA ILE A 243 -11.24 12.03 -4.73
C ILE A 243 -12.49 12.79 -5.15
N GLU A 244 -12.57 14.08 -4.83
CA GLU A 244 -13.69 14.93 -5.18
C GLU A 244 -13.85 15.02 -6.71
N ASN A 245 -12.76 15.31 -7.44
CA ASN A 245 -12.75 15.32 -8.90
C ASN A 245 -13.12 13.96 -9.52
N LEU A 246 -12.69 12.85 -8.90
CA LEU A 246 -13.08 11.50 -9.34
C LEU A 246 -14.59 11.31 -9.20
N VAL A 247 -15.15 11.66 -8.05
CA VAL A 247 -16.58 11.47 -7.79
C VAL A 247 -17.41 12.36 -8.71
N GLU A 248 -17.03 13.62 -8.88
CA GLU A 248 -17.67 14.54 -9.84
C GLU A 248 -17.69 13.96 -11.25
N TYR A 249 -16.56 13.40 -11.71
CA TYR A 249 -16.49 12.74 -13.00
C TYR A 249 -17.48 11.57 -13.11
N LEU A 250 -17.54 10.70 -12.09
CA LEU A 250 -18.37 9.50 -12.10
C LEU A 250 -19.87 9.79 -12.11
N VAL A 251 -20.30 10.89 -11.49
CA VAL A 251 -21.73 11.26 -11.37
C VAL A 251 -22.23 12.12 -12.52
N GLN A 252 -21.34 12.84 -13.22
CA GLN A 252 -21.69 13.68 -14.37
C GLN A 252 -21.76 12.92 -15.70
N SER A 253 -21.21 11.70 -15.74
CA SER A 253 -21.13 10.86 -16.93
C SER A 253 -22.03 9.65 -16.84
#